data_AF-A0A937VUD2-F1
#
_entry.id   AF-A0A937VUD2-F1
#
_cell.length_a   1.000
_cell.length_b   1.000
_cell.length_c   1.000
_cell.angle_alpha   90.00
_cell.angle_beta   90.00
_cell.angle_gamma   90.00
#
_symmetry.space_group_name_H-M   'P 1'
#
loop_
_entity.id
_entity.type
_entity.pdbx_description
1 polymer ?
#
loop_
_entity_poly.entity_id
_entity_poly.type
_entity_poly.pdbx_seq_one_letter_code
_entity_poly.pdbx_strand_id
1 'polypeptide(L)' 'FKKVMIPLLYGAFTGKRQGPPLYDSVDILGKDRSRARLLNAIEFLGGISNKKMDILTKSWTKKDCKELMI' A
#
# COMPACT_ATOMS: atom_id res chain seq x y z
N PHE A 1 7.91 10.45 -6.72
CA PHE A 1 7.26 9.18 -6.32
C PHE A 1 8.01 8.42 -5.22
N LYS A 2 9.26 7.95 -5.44
CA LYS A 2 10.00 7.16 -4.42
C LYS A 2 10.11 7.83 -3.04
N LYS A 3 10.40 9.14 -3.00
CA LYS A 3 10.50 9.92 -1.75
C LYS A 3 9.22 9.93 -0.89
N VAL A 4 8.06 9.71 -1.50
CA VAL A 4 6.76 9.67 -0.80
C VAL A 4 6.36 8.22 -0.48
N MET A 5 6.55 7.31 -1.43
CA MET A 5 6.16 5.90 -1.26
C MET A 5 6.99 5.16 -0.21
N ILE A 6 8.31 5.36 -0.19
CA ILE A 6 9.18 4.58 0.70
C ILE A 6 8.85 4.81 2.19
N PRO A 7 8.69 6.05 2.68
CA PRO A 7 8.28 6.29 4.07
C PRO A 7 6.91 5.70 4.41
N LEU A 8 5.95 5.72 3.48
CA LEU A 8 4.63 5.13 3.68
C LEU A 8 4.71 3.60 3.81
N LEU A 9 5.54 2.96 2.99
CA LEU A 9 5.76 1.52 3.07
C LEU A 9 6.50 1.12 4.34
N TYR A 10 7.48 1.91 4.81
CA TYR A 10 8.08 1.70 6.14
C TYR A 10 7.03 1.84 7.25
N GLY A 11 6.16 2.84 7.19
CA GLY A 11 5.04 2.99 8.12
C GLY A 11 4.14 1.76 8.12
N ALA A 12 3.72 1.29 6.95
CA ALA A 12 2.81 0.16 6.80
C ALA A 12 3.44 -1.18 7.22
N PHE A 13 4.69 -1.44 6.85
CA PHE A 13 5.32 -2.73 7.13
C PHE A 13 6.02 -2.79 8.48
N THR A 14 6.68 -1.72 8.92
CA THR A 14 7.52 -1.76 10.14
C THR A 14 6.99 -0.89 11.27
N GLY A 15 5.95 -0.08 11.04
CA GLY A 15 5.40 0.85 12.04
C GLY A 15 6.36 2.00 12.40
N LYS A 16 7.40 2.22 11.60
CA LYS A 16 8.45 3.23 11.85
C LYS A 16 8.69 4.03 10.56
N ARG A 17 9.28 5.22 10.68
CA ARG A 17 9.61 6.05 9.49
C ARG A 17 10.82 5.54 8.72
N GLN A 18 11.64 4.69 9.35
CA GLN A 18 12.83 4.05 8.80
C GLN A 18 13.11 2.73 9.55
N GLY A 19 13.94 1.86 8.95
CA GLY A 19 14.28 0.57 9.53
C GLY A 19 15.34 -0.17 8.71
N PRO A 20 15.43 -1.50 8.88
CA PRO A 20 16.22 -2.37 8.00
C PRO A 20 15.78 -2.23 6.53
N PRO A 21 16.56 -2.72 5.56
CA PRO A 21 16.19 -2.63 4.14
C PRO A 21 14.73 -3.06 3.89
N LEU A 22 13.95 -2.17 3.27
CA LEU A 22 12.50 -2.33 3.13
C LEU A 22 12.13 -3.62 2.41
N TYR A 23 12.82 -3.94 1.32
CA TYR A 23 12.52 -5.10 0.49
C TYR A 23 12.84 -6.40 1.25
N ASP A 24 14.01 -6.49 1.88
CA ASP A 24 14.38 -7.63 2.73
C ASP A 24 13.39 -7.80 3.90
N SER A 25 12.92 -6.70 4.49
CA SER A 25 11.92 -6.73 5.55
C SER A 25 10.59 -7.32 5.06
N VAL A 26 10.15 -7.00 3.84
CA VAL A 26 8.95 -7.56 3.22
C VAL A 26 9.13 -9.04 2.87
N ASP A 27 10.31 -9.42 2.37
CA ASP A 27 10.64 -10.81 2.05
C ASP A 27 10.63 -11.69 3.31
N ILE A 28 11.20 -11.21 4.42
CA ILE A 28 11.18 -11.90 5.72
C ILE A 28 9.75 -12.01 6.26
N LEU A 29 8.91 -10.99 6.09
CA LEU A 29 7.52 -11.04 6.52
C LEU A 29 6.72 -12.10 5.77
N GLY A 30 7.05 -12.28 4.49
CA GLY A 30 6.34 -13.16 3.58
C GLY A 30 5.04 -12.54 3.08
N LYS A 31 4.46 -13.21 2.08
CA LYS A 31 3.30 -12.75 1.30
C LYS A 31 2.09 -12.41 2.16
N ASP A 32 1.72 -13.28 3.10
CA ASP A 32 0.46 -13.16 3.83
C ASP A 32 0.52 -12.05 4.89
N ARG A 33 1.60 -12.00 5.69
CA ARG A 33 1.78 -10.92 6.68
C ARG A 33 1.94 -9.57 6.02
N SER A 34 2.63 -9.49 4.89
CA SER A 34 2.78 -8.24 4.15
C SER A 34 1.43 -7.71 3.66
N ARG A 35 0.56 -8.58 3.14
CA ARG A 35 -0.79 -8.19 2.72
C ARG A 35 -1.67 -7.77 3.88
N ALA A 36 -1.65 -8.53 4.97
CA ALA A 36 -2.41 -8.18 6.18
C ALA A 36 -1.97 -6.81 6.70
N ARG A 37 -0.66 -6.52 6.75
CA ARG A 37 -0.14 -5.22 7.18
C ARG A 37 -0.56 -4.07 6.26
N LEU A 38 -0.53 -4.28 4.95
CA LEU A 38 -1.03 -3.29 3.99
C LEU A 38 -2.53 -3.03 4.17
N LEU A 39 -3.33 -4.08 4.33
CA LEU A 39 -4.77 -3.96 4.55
C LEU A 39 -5.06 -3.19 5.85
N ASN A 40 -4.41 -3.57 6.95
CA ASN A 40 -4.54 -2.89 8.23
C ASN A 40 -4.14 -1.41 8.14
N ALA A 41 -3.08 -1.08 7.40
CA ALA A 41 -2.66 0.31 7.21
C ALA A 41 -3.70 1.11 6.40
N ILE A 42 -4.33 0.51 5.38
CA ILE A 42 -5.41 1.13 4.61
C ILE A 42 -6.64 1.37 5.49
N GLU A 43 -7.05 0.36 6.27
CA GLU A 43 -8.19 0.45 7.19
C GLU A 43 -7.95 1.49 8.28
N PHE A 44 -6.75 1.53 8.86
CA PHE A 44 -6.35 2.53 9.84
C PHE A 44 -6.47 3.97 9.31
N LEU A 45 -6.21 4.19 8.01
CA LEU A 45 -6.35 5.48 7.35
C LEU A 45 -7.80 5.81 6.92
N GLY A 46 -8.79 5.00 7.32
CA GLY A 46 -10.21 5.20 7.02
C GLY A 46 -10.73 4.37 5.84
N GLY A 47 -9.95 3.42 5.33
CA GLY A 47 -10.36 2.51 4.27
C GLY A 47 -10.53 3.18 2.90
N ILE A 48 -11.21 2.46 1.99
CA ILE A 48 -11.49 2.91 0.62
C ILE A 48 -13.00 2.98 0.46
N SER A 49 -13.52 4.13 0.03
CA SER A 49 -14.96 4.26 -0.25
C SER A 49 -15.39 3.40 -1.43
N ASN A 50 -16.65 2.95 -1.45
CA ASN A 50 -17.20 2.13 -2.54
C ASN A 50 -16.97 2.74 -3.93
N LYS A 51 -17.10 4.07 -4.05
CA LYS A 51 -16.83 4.79 -5.30
C LYS A 51 -15.36 4.67 -5.73
N LYS A 52 -14.41 4.85 -4.81
CA LYS A 52 -12.98 4.72 -5.11
C LYS A 52 -12.60 3.26 -5.40
N MET A 53 -13.23 2.29 -4.73
CA MET A 53 -13.01 0.87 -4.98
C MET A 53 -13.48 0.45 -6.38
N ASP A 54 -14.63 0.95 -6.84
CA ASP A 54 -15.12 0.72 -8.20
C ASP A 54 -14.16 1.29 -9.26
N ILE A 55 -13.69 2.53 -9.07
CA ILE A 55 -12.68 3.16 -9.95
C ILE A 55 -11.37 2.34 -9.95
N LEU A 56 -10.91 1.90 -8.78
CA LEU A 56 -9.70 1.11 -8.63
C LEU A 56 -9.81 -0.23 -9.36
N THR A 57 -10.94 -0.92 -9.23
CA THR A 57 -11.18 -2.22 -9.89
C THR A 57 -11.19 -2.05 -11.42
N LYS A 58 -11.89 -1.03 -11.93
CA LYS A 58 -11.92 -0.72 -13.38
C LYS A 58 -10.53 -0.36 -13.91
N SER A 59 -9.80 0.48 -13.18
CA SER A 59 -8.43 0.90 -13.52
C SER A 59 -7.47 -0.29 -13.54
N TRP A 60 -7.60 -1.19 -12.57
CA TRP A 60 -6.81 -2.42 -12.50
C TRP A 60 -7.02 -3.32 -13.72
N THR A 61 -8.28 -3.54 -14.13
CA THR A 61 -8.61 -4.33 -15.32
C THR A 61 -8.05 -3.68 -16.60
N LYS A 62 -8.11 -2.35 -16.70
CA LYS A 62 -7.54 -1.58 -17.83
C LYS A 62 -6.01 -1.52 -17.81
N LYS A 63 -5.36 -1.89 -16.70
CA LYS A 63 -3.93 -1.68 -16.43
C LYS A 63 -3.48 -0.20 -16.54
N ASP A 64 -4.40 0.73 -16.30
CA ASP A 64 -4.13 2.17 -16.25
C ASP A 64 -4.82 2.78 -15.03
N CYS A 65 -4.03 3.42 -14.16
CA CYS A 65 -4.47 4.01 -12.90
C CYS A 65 -4.46 5.55 -12.91
N LYS A 66 -4.37 6.21 -14.08
CA LYS A 66 -4.39 7.68 -14.17
C LYS A 66 -5.62 8.32 -13.54
N GLU A 67 -6.78 7.67 -13.64
CA GLU A 67 -8.05 8.13 -13.06
C GLU A 67 -7.99 8.26 -11.51
N LEU A 68 -7.04 7.60 -10.84
CA LEU A 68 -6.85 7.67 -9.39
C LEU A 68 -5.88 8.77 -8.94
N MET A 69 -5.18 9.43 -9.88
CA MET A 69 -4.19 10.47 -9.59
C MET A 69 -4.77 11.89 -9.66
N ILE A 70 -6.10 12.00 -9.73
CA ILE A 70 -6.86 13.24 -9.87
C ILE A 70 -7.32 13.72 -8.48
#